data_AF-A0A7X6ANV9-F1
#
_entry.id   AF-A0A7X6ANV9-F1
#
_cell.length_a   1.000
_cell.length_b   1.000
_cell.length_c   1.000
_cell.angle_alpha   90.00
_cell.angle_beta   90.00
_cell.angle_gamma   90.00
#
_symmetry.space_group_name_H-M   'P 1'
#
loop_
_entity.id
_entity.type
_entity.pdbx_description
1 polymer ?
#
loop_
_entity_poly.entity_id
_entity_poly.type
_entity_poly.pdbx_seq_one_letter_code
_entity_poly.pdbx_strand_id
1 'polypeptide(L)'
;MDDPSEEEVAALATWAGSGAMALTGDRDGPPRPEPALLASVMGDLAVELATWTGRWGSRVSLDGPALLGERAAFTGMARNGSVSVGGAAHFARSSDGWVVVNLPRPEDVAALPALVGAAVEPDDWTAIQAGLAAMGSAEIEAQAAVLGMAVAVAGRPEAPGEPVRLLAEGAARTVSTRPLVVDLTSLWAGPLAASLLGEAGARVVKVESATRPDGARRGPEGFFDLLNGGKECLALDFDASGDIGVLRDLLGRADLVIEGSR
;
A
#
# COMPACT_ATOMS: atom_id res chain seq x y z
N MET A 1 4.63 9.51 -36.33
CA MET A 1 4.04 8.86 -35.15
C MET A 1 4.16 7.40 -35.48
N ASP A 2 5.15 6.73 -34.89
CA ASP A 2 5.41 5.32 -35.18
C ASP A 2 4.24 4.48 -34.64
N ASP A 3 3.90 3.42 -35.37
CA ASP A 3 2.86 2.48 -34.97
C ASP A 3 3.36 1.75 -33.69
N PRO A 4 2.54 1.61 -32.63
CA PRO A 4 2.96 0.94 -31.41
C PRO A 4 3.37 -0.51 -31.72
N SER A 5 4.44 -0.96 -31.08
CA SER A 5 4.90 -2.34 -31.16
C SER A 5 3.85 -3.32 -30.62
N GLU A 6 3.92 -4.58 -31.04
CA GLU A 6 3.03 -5.64 -30.53
C GLU A 6 3.11 -5.77 -29.00
N GLU A 7 4.29 -5.54 -28.42
CA GLU A 7 4.54 -5.57 -26.98
C GLU A 7 3.81 -4.43 -26.25
N GLU A 8 3.85 -3.21 -26.80
CA GLU A 8 3.14 -2.05 -26.25
C GLU A 8 1.62 -2.25 -26.32
N VAL A 9 1.11 -2.83 -27.42
CA VAL A 9 -0.32 -3.15 -27.56
C VAL A 9 -0.75 -4.21 -26.53
N ALA A 10 0.06 -5.25 -26.31
CA ALA A 10 -0.22 -6.30 -25.32
C ALA A 10 -0.18 -5.77 -23.88
N ALA A 11 0.80 -4.92 -23.55
CA ALA A 11 0.89 -4.26 -22.25
C ALA A 11 -0.33 -3.37 -22.00
N LEU A 12 -0.75 -2.60 -23.00
CA LEU A 12 -1.95 -1.76 -22.91
C LEU A 12 -3.23 -2.59 -22.71
N ALA A 13 -3.38 -3.71 -23.42
CA ALA A 13 -4.52 -4.60 -23.24
C ALA A 13 -4.57 -5.19 -21.82
N THR A 14 -3.40 -5.57 -21.27
CA THR A 14 -3.28 -6.09 -19.90
C THR A 14 -3.60 -5.00 -18.87
N TRP A 15 -3.11 -3.78 -19.09
CA TRP A 15 -3.44 -2.62 -18.27
C TRP A 15 -4.94 -2.31 -18.25
N ALA A 16 -5.59 -2.35 -19.41
CA ALA A 16 -7.04 -2.16 -19.52
C ALA A 16 -7.81 -3.24 -18.74
N GLY A 17 -7.34 -4.50 -18.77
CA GLY A 17 -7.94 -5.62 -18.04
C GLY A 17 -7.67 -5.62 -16.53
N SER A 18 -6.63 -4.94 -16.06
CA SER A 18 -6.22 -4.93 -14.63
C SER A 18 -7.19 -4.24 -13.67
N GLY A 19 -8.17 -3.49 -14.20
CA GLY A 19 -9.03 -2.59 -13.42
C GLY A 19 -8.35 -1.28 -12.98
N ALA A 20 -7.02 -1.22 -12.91
CA ALA A 20 -6.30 -0.01 -12.50
C ALA A 20 -6.27 1.09 -13.57
N MET A 21 -6.40 0.75 -14.86
CA MET A 21 -6.63 1.74 -15.91
C MET A 21 -7.88 2.59 -15.64
N ALA A 22 -8.97 1.95 -15.18
CA ALA A 22 -10.20 2.66 -14.85
C ALA A 22 -10.03 3.65 -13.69
N LEU A 23 -9.04 3.42 -12.82
CA LEU A 23 -8.69 4.24 -11.66
C LEU A 23 -7.70 5.37 -11.96
N THR A 24 -7.17 5.46 -13.19
CA THR A 24 -6.01 6.32 -13.51
C THR A 24 -6.35 7.44 -14.51
N GLY A 25 -6.10 8.70 -14.13
CA GLY A 25 -6.40 9.92 -14.93
C GLY A 25 -7.36 10.92 -14.25
N ASP A 26 -7.98 11.78 -15.06
CA ASP A 26 -8.86 12.88 -14.59
C ASP A 26 -10.25 12.37 -14.18
N ARG A 27 -10.83 12.89 -13.08
CA ARG A 27 -12.11 12.41 -12.51
C ARG A 27 -13.21 12.19 -13.56
N ASP A 28 -13.42 13.16 -14.43
CA ASP A 28 -14.48 13.12 -15.46
C ASP A 28 -13.93 12.85 -16.88
N GLY A 29 -12.61 12.64 -17.00
CA GLY A 29 -11.94 12.36 -18.28
C GLY A 29 -11.92 10.88 -18.65
N PRO A 30 -11.40 10.52 -19.84
CA PRO A 30 -11.13 9.13 -20.15
C PRO A 30 -10.02 8.54 -19.26
N PRO A 31 -10.01 7.21 -19.02
CA PRO A 31 -8.90 6.56 -18.34
C PRO A 31 -7.60 6.72 -19.14
N ARG A 32 -6.46 6.78 -18.44
CA ARG A 32 -5.15 6.96 -19.07
C ARG A 32 -4.52 5.61 -19.42
N PRO A 33 -3.90 5.48 -20.61
CA PRO A 33 -3.26 4.24 -21.06
C PRO A 33 -1.95 3.92 -20.32
N GLU A 34 -1.46 4.84 -19.50
CA GLU A 34 -0.22 4.70 -18.73
C GLU A 34 -0.50 4.65 -17.22
N PRO A 35 0.35 3.97 -16.43
CA PRO A 35 1.58 3.27 -16.83
C PRO A 35 1.37 1.77 -17.14
N ALA A 36 1.21 1.41 -18.42
CA ALA A 36 0.84 0.05 -18.82
C ALA A 36 1.81 -1.05 -18.38
N LEU A 37 3.11 -0.74 -18.33
CA LEU A 37 4.17 -1.68 -17.94
C LEU A 37 4.00 -2.24 -16.51
N LEU A 38 3.31 -1.51 -15.62
CA LEU A 38 3.04 -2.00 -14.27
C LEU A 38 2.24 -3.30 -14.30
N ALA A 39 1.28 -3.44 -15.22
CA ALA A 39 0.48 -4.64 -15.35
C ALA A 39 1.34 -5.84 -15.77
N SER A 40 2.25 -5.65 -16.73
CA SER A 40 3.19 -6.70 -17.16
C SER A 40 4.08 -7.17 -16.00
N VAL A 41 4.67 -6.24 -15.25
CA VAL A 41 5.50 -6.55 -14.07
C VAL A 41 4.72 -7.37 -13.04
N MET A 42 3.46 -7.01 -12.78
CA MET A 42 2.61 -7.79 -11.88
C MET A 42 2.31 -9.20 -12.39
N GLY A 43 2.17 -9.37 -13.71
CA GLY A 43 2.04 -10.68 -14.35
C GLY A 43 3.29 -11.54 -14.14
N ASP A 44 4.48 -10.99 -14.37
CA ASP A 44 5.74 -11.70 -14.18
C ASP A 44 5.95 -12.12 -12.72
N LEU A 45 5.67 -11.22 -11.77
CA LEU A 45 5.72 -11.52 -10.34
C LEU A 45 4.76 -12.65 -9.93
N ALA A 46 3.56 -12.73 -10.53
CA ALA A 46 2.63 -13.81 -10.27
C ALA A 46 3.16 -15.18 -10.77
N VAL A 47 3.84 -15.20 -11.93
CA VAL A 47 4.50 -16.40 -12.46
C VAL A 47 5.66 -16.84 -11.58
N GLU A 48 6.47 -15.90 -11.11
CA GLU A 48 7.56 -16.18 -10.17
C GLU A 48 7.02 -16.74 -8.85
N LEU A 49 6.01 -16.10 -8.27
CA LEU A 49 5.38 -16.58 -7.03
C LEU A 49 4.84 -18.01 -7.20
N ALA A 50 4.15 -18.31 -8.30
CA ALA A 50 3.66 -19.65 -8.58
C ALA A 50 4.80 -20.67 -8.68
N THR A 51 5.94 -20.27 -9.23
CA THR A 51 7.13 -21.12 -9.33
C THR A 51 7.73 -21.40 -7.95
N TRP A 52 7.87 -20.37 -7.11
CA TRP A 52 8.43 -20.52 -5.75
C TRP A 52 7.53 -21.34 -4.83
N THR A 53 6.25 -21.02 -4.81
CA THR A 53 5.26 -21.71 -3.96
C THR A 53 5.10 -23.18 -4.36
N GLY A 54 5.15 -23.48 -5.67
CA GLY A 54 5.12 -24.85 -6.17
C GLY A 54 6.35 -25.70 -5.84
N ARG A 55 7.51 -25.08 -5.55
CA ARG A 55 8.72 -25.80 -5.09
C ARG A 55 8.65 -26.17 -3.61
N TRP A 56 7.91 -25.41 -2.83
CA TRP A 56 7.92 -25.49 -1.39
C TRP A 56 6.73 -26.24 -0.80
N GLY A 57 5.52 -25.93 -1.28
CA GLY A 57 4.27 -26.48 -0.76
C GLY A 57 3.23 -26.58 -1.86
N SER A 58 2.19 -25.77 -1.78
CA SER A 58 1.16 -25.68 -2.82
C SER A 58 1.48 -24.56 -3.79
N ARG A 59 1.33 -24.83 -5.10
CA ARG A 59 1.44 -23.81 -6.14
C ARG A 59 0.29 -22.80 -6.00
N VAL A 60 0.62 -21.55 -5.71
CA VAL A 60 -0.33 -20.43 -5.66
C VAL A 60 -0.40 -19.79 -7.04
N SER A 61 -1.60 -19.65 -7.58
CA SER A 61 -1.84 -19.06 -8.91
C SER A 61 -2.84 -17.94 -8.77
N LEU A 62 -2.46 -16.75 -9.22
CA LEU A 62 -3.33 -15.58 -9.21
C LEU A 62 -3.15 -14.71 -10.47
N ASP A 63 -4.14 -13.86 -10.71
CA ASP A 63 -4.06 -12.81 -11.72
C ASP A 63 -3.34 -11.59 -11.11
N GLY A 64 -2.03 -11.53 -11.33
CA GLY A 64 -1.17 -10.44 -10.84
C GLY A 64 -1.67 -9.04 -11.24
N PRO A 65 -1.93 -8.77 -12.54
CA PRO A 65 -2.50 -7.51 -12.99
C PRO A 65 -3.80 -7.13 -12.27
N ALA A 66 -4.74 -8.06 -12.09
CA ALA A 66 -6.02 -7.77 -11.46
C ALA A 66 -5.90 -7.27 -10.00
N LEU A 67 -4.83 -7.64 -9.29
CA LEU A 67 -4.57 -7.13 -7.94
C LEU A 67 -4.45 -5.60 -7.88
N LEU A 68 -4.06 -4.94 -8.97
CA LEU A 68 -3.91 -3.48 -9.02
C LEU A 68 -5.26 -2.76 -8.86
N GLY A 69 -6.36 -3.36 -9.33
CA GLY A 69 -7.71 -2.82 -9.24
C GLY A 69 -8.57 -3.44 -8.13
N GLU A 70 -8.11 -4.52 -7.51
CA GLU A 70 -8.93 -5.38 -6.65
C GLU A 70 -9.57 -4.64 -5.47
N ARG A 71 -8.83 -3.76 -4.78
CA ARG A 71 -9.40 -2.96 -3.67
C ARG A 71 -10.60 -2.13 -4.12
N ALA A 72 -10.52 -1.53 -5.30
CA ALA A 72 -11.56 -0.64 -5.81
C ALA A 72 -12.85 -1.40 -6.13
N ALA A 73 -12.75 -2.68 -6.51
CA ALA A 73 -13.91 -3.53 -6.72
C ALA A 73 -14.76 -3.72 -5.45
N PHE A 74 -14.13 -3.72 -4.26
CA PHE A 74 -14.84 -3.81 -2.99
C PHE A 74 -15.32 -2.46 -2.45
N THR A 75 -14.56 -1.39 -2.69
CA THR A 75 -14.86 -0.07 -2.10
C THR A 75 -15.73 0.81 -2.99
N GLY A 76 -15.91 0.46 -4.27
CA GLY A 76 -16.56 1.31 -5.26
C GLY A 76 -15.78 2.59 -5.57
N MET A 77 -14.52 2.67 -5.15
CA MET A 77 -13.70 3.84 -5.41
C MET A 77 -13.41 3.96 -6.91
N ALA A 78 -13.29 5.21 -7.35
CA ALA A 78 -13.05 5.53 -8.75
C ALA A 78 -11.90 6.53 -8.89
N ARG A 79 -11.45 6.68 -10.14
CA ARG A 79 -10.46 7.69 -10.54
C ARG A 79 -10.85 9.08 -10.07
N ASN A 80 -9.88 9.84 -9.59
CA ASN A 80 -10.14 11.08 -8.85
C ASN A 80 -9.19 12.24 -9.21
N GLY A 81 -8.60 12.20 -10.41
CA GLY A 81 -7.75 13.29 -10.91
C GLY A 81 -6.52 13.54 -10.05
N SER A 82 -6.36 14.79 -9.60
CA SER A 82 -5.26 15.20 -8.72
C SER A 82 -5.49 14.85 -7.24
N VAL A 83 -6.43 13.96 -6.95
CA VAL A 83 -6.65 13.42 -5.61
C VAL A 83 -6.59 11.91 -5.71
N SER A 84 -5.99 11.24 -4.73
CA SER A 84 -5.94 9.79 -4.72
C SER A 84 -7.35 9.18 -4.69
N VAL A 85 -7.44 7.94 -5.15
CA VAL A 85 -8.68 7.15 -5.17
C VAL A 85 -9.33 7.05 -3.77
N GLY A 86 -8.50 7.05 -2.71
CA GLY A 86 -8.97 7.07 -1.31
C GLY A 86 -9.27 8.46 -0.75
N GLY A 87 -9.07 9.53 -1.51
CA GLY A 87 -9.44 10.91 -1.14
C GLY A 87 -8.43 11.67 -0.28
N ALA A 88 -7.50 10.99 0.40
CA ALA A 88 -6.63 11.64 1.39
C ALA A 88 -5.38 12.33 0.81
N ALA A 89 -4.87 11.89 -0.34
CA ALA A 89 -3.64 12.43 -0.91
C ALA A 89 -3.96 13.38 -2.07
N HIS A 90 -3.50 14.62 -1.97
CA HIS A 90 -3.77 15.68 -2.92
C HIS A 90 -2.49 16.06 -3.65
N PHE A 91 -2.51 15.99 -4.98
CA PHE A 91 -1.43 16.40 -5.85
C PHE A 91 -1.61 17.88 -6.17
N ALA A 92 -0.60 18.70 -5.86
CA ALA A 92 -0.60 20.14 -6.08
C ALA A 92 0.68 20.58 -6.80
N ARG A 93 0.60 21.68 -7.56
CA ARG A 93 1.77 22.30 -8.16
C ARG A 93 2.52 23.10 -7.11
N SER A 94 3.85 23.00 -7.12
CA SER A 94 4.76 24.00 -6.55
C SER A 94 5.32 24.88 -7.67
N SER A 95 6.08 25.91 -7.32
CA SER A 95 6.75 26.78 -8.30
C SER A 95 7.75 26.05 -9.20
N ASP A 96 8.28 24.92 -8.74
CA ASP A 96 9.35 24.13 -9.36
C ASP A 96 8.95 22.69 -9.70
N GLY A 97 7.71 22.27 -9.42
CA GLY A 97 7.33 20.88 -9.62
C GLY A 97 5.94 20.50 -9.10
N TRP A 98 5.88 19.34 -8.47
CA TRP A 98 4.68 18.77 -7.89
C TRP A 98 4.99 18.36 -6.45
N VAL A 99 4.01 18.56 -5.59
CA VAL A 99 4.01 18.04 -4.22
C VAL A 99 2.75 17.22 -4.00
N VAL A 100 2.85 16.23 -3.11
CA VAL A 100 1.74 15.41 -2.67
C VAL A 100 1.50 15.69 -1.20
N VAL A 101 0.35 16.26 -0.88
CA VAL A 101 -0.08 16.60 0.47
C VAL A 101 -1.08 15.54 0.93
N ASN A 102 -0.71 14.77 1.95
CA ASN A 102 -1.58 13.74 2.51
C ASN A 102 -2.32 14.28 3.74
N LEU A 103 -3.65 14.25 3.71
CA LEU A 103 -4.56 14.81 4.71
C LEU A 103 -5.42 13.72 5.37
N PRO A 104 -4.82 12.70 6.01
CA PRO A 104 -5.57 11.59 6.59
C PRO A 104 -6.35 11.98 7.86
N ARG A 105 -6.08 13.15 8.46
CA ARG A 105 -6.63 13.55 9.75
C ARG A 105 -7.16 15.00 9.70
N PRO A 106 -8.17 15.35 10.51
CA PRO A 106 -8.71 16.71 10.55
C PRO A 106 -7.65 17.78 10.91
N GLU A 107 -6.68 17.44 11.76
CA GLU A 107 -5.58 18.34 12.10
C GLU A 107 -4.67 18.67 10.92
N ASP A 108 -4.54 17.75 9.94
CA ASP A 108 -3.75 18.00 8.73
C ASP A 108 -4.43 19.09 7.89
N VAL A 109 -5.77 19.06 7.78
CA VAL A 109 -6.55 20.09 7.10
C VAL A 109 -6.41 21.43 7.82
N ALA A 110 -6.57 21.44 9.16
CA ALA A 110 -6.46 22.65 9.97
C ALA A 110 -5.08 23.33 9.88
N ALA A 111 -4.02 22.58 9.56
CA ALA A 111 -2.66 23.10 9.41
C ALA A 111 -2.38 23.72 8.03
N LEU A 112 -3.25 23.54 7.03
CA LEU A 112 -3.02 24.03 5.66
C LEU A 112 -2.79 25.55 5.55
N PRO A 113 -3.53 26.44 6.24
CA PRO A 113 -3.26 27.87 6.18
C PRO A 113 -1.85 28.22 6.71
N ALA A 114 -1.40 27.50 7.74
CA ALA A 114 -0.05 27.63 8.27
C ALA A 114 1.00 27.10 7.30
N LEU A 115 0.71 26.02 6.55
CA LEU A 115 1.62 25.48 5.52
C LEU A 115 1.86 26.47 4.38
N VAL A 116 0.83 27.19 3.93
CA VAL A 116 0.96 28.18 2.86
C VAL A 116 1.30 29.59 3.35
N GLY A 117 1.40 29.78 4.67
CA GLY A 117 1.71 31.07 5.30
C GLY A 117 0.65 32.16 5.04
N ALA A 118 -0.61 31.77 4.81
CA ALA A 118 -1.68 32.69 4.43
C ALA A 118 -2.90 32.58 5.35
N ALA A 119 -3.59 33.69 5.57
CA ALA A 119 -4.86 33.73 6.29
C ALA A 119 -6.01 33.32 5.36
N VAL A 120 -6.15 32.01 5.14
CA VAL A 120 -7.18 31.40 4.29
C VAL A 120 -7.95 30.35 5.08
N GLU A 121 -9.17 30.03 4.66
CA GLU A 121 -9.93 28.96 5.30
C GLU A 121 -9.27 27.60 5.04
N PRO A 122 -9.15 26.71 6.04
CA PRO A 122 -8.49 25.42 5.89
C PRO A 122 -9.08 24.51 4.80
N ASP A 123 -10.37 24.64 4.51
CA ASP A 123 -11.10 23.87 3.50
C ASP A 123 -11.19 24.56 2.13
N ASP A 124 -10.67 25.79 1.99
CA ASP A 124 -10.53 26.47 0.71
C ASP A 124 -9.33 25.91 -0.07
N TRP A 125 -9.54 24.75 -0.66
CA TRP A 125 -8.52 24.06 -1.43
C TRP A 125 -7.99 24.88 -2.62
N THR A 126 -8.80 25.77 -3.19
CA THR A 126 -8.36 26.61 -4.31
C THR A 126 -7.34 27.65 -3.84
N ALA A 127 -7.59 28.29 -2.71
CA ALA A 127 -6.63 29.21 -2.10
C ALA A 127 -5.35 28.50 -1.64
N ILE A 128 -5.49 27.30 -1.05
CA ILE A 128 -4.35 26.47 -0.66
C ILE A 128 -3.50 26.07 -1.87
N GLN A 129 -4.10 25.63 -2.97
CA GLN A 129 -3.37 25.29 -4.20
C GLN A 129 -2.63 26.50 -4.78
N ALA A 130 -3.23 27.69 -4.74
CA ALA A 130 -2.57 28.91 -5.18
C ALA A 130 -1.35 29.27 -4.30
N GLY A 131 -1.46 29.09 -2.98
CA GLY A 131 -0.36 29.26 -2.04
C GLY A 131 0.79 28.28 -2.30
N LEU A 132 0.48 26.99 -2.42
CA LEU A 132 1.47 25.95 -2.74
C LEU A 132 2.18 26.23 -4.08
N ALA A 133 1.44 26.68 -5.11
CA ALA A 133 2.00 27.00 -6.42
C ALA A 133 3.00 28.17 -6.40
N ALA A 134 2.93 29.03 -5.39
CA ALA A 134 3.85 30.16 -5.21
C ALA A 134 5.14 29.80 -4.44
N MET A 135 5.18 28.64 -3.77
CA MET A 135 6.31 28.21 -2.93
C MET A 135 7.23 27.21 -3.65
N GLY A 136 8.48 27.12 -3.22
CA GLY A 136 9.41 26.07 -3.68
C GLY A 136 9.05 24.71 -3.06
N SER A 137 9.20 23.60 -3.81
CA SER A 137 8.89 22.26 -3.29
C SER A 137 9.64 21.91 -1.99
N ALA A 138 10.92 22.25 -1.90
CA ALA A 138 11.75 22.04 -0.71
C ALA A 138 11.33 22.93 0.48
N GLU A 139 10.81 24.12 0.22
CA GLU A 139 10.27 25.02 1.26
C GLU A 139 8.98 24.44 1.84
N ILE A 140 8.08 23.97 0.97
CA ILE A 140 6.83 23.29 1.38
C ILE A 140 7.15 22.06 2.23
N GLU A 141 8.10 21.22 1.81
CA GLU A 141 8.51 20.02 2.54
C GLU A 141 9.08 20.36 3.92
N ALA A 142 9.98 21.35 4.00
CA ALA A 142 10.56 21.80 5.27
C ALA A 142 9.50 22.36 6.23
N GLN A 143 8.54 23.14 5.72
CA GLN A 143 7.46 23.70 6.51
C GLN A 143 6.46 22.63 6.97
N ALA A 144 6.11 21.69 6.09
CA ALA A 144 5.29 20.53 6.43
C ALA A 144 5.94 19.69 7.55
N ALA A 145 7.26 19.50 7.52
CA ALA A 145 7.98 18.77 8.56
C ALA A 145 7.85 19.46 9.94
N VAL A 146 7.93 20.79 9.99
CA VAL A 146 7.71 21.56 11.24
C VAL A 146 6.28 21.40 11.76
N LEU A 147 5.30 21.34 10.85
CA LEU A 147 3.89 21.17 11.18
C LEU A 147 3.50 19.71 11.47
N GLY A 148 4.42 18.75 11.31
CA GLY A 148 4.12 17.32 11.44
C GLY A 148 3.15 16.80 10.37
N MET A 149 3.12 17.44 9.20
CA MET A 149 2.28 17.08 8.07
C MET A 149 3.02 16.12 7.13
N ALA A 150 2.27 15.18 6.54
CA ALA A 150 2.80 14.27 5.54
C ALA A 150 2.76 14.90 4.15
N VAL A 151 3.85 15.53 3.74
CA VAL A 151 4.04 16.08 2.39
C VAL A 151 5.28 15.46 1.75
N ALA A 152 5.19 15.12 0.47
CA ALA A 152 6.30 14.61 -0.32
C ALA A 152 6.46 15.40 -1.62
N VAL A 153 7.70 15.67 -2.04
CA VAL A 153 7.98 16.19 -3.38
C VAL A 153 7.85 15.05 -4.38
N ALA A 154 7.04 15.26 -5.43
CA ALA A 154 6.89 14.26 -6.48
C ALA A 154 8.14 14.24 -7.35
N GLY A 155 8.82 13.11 -7.36
CA GLY A 155 9.99 12.85 -8.18
C GLY A 155 10.07 11.38 -8.52
N ARG A 156 11.02 11.02 -9.39
CA ARG A 156 11.39 9.62 -9.59
C ARG A 156 12.31 9.24 -8.43
N PRO A 157 11.86 8.44 -7.45
CA PRO A 157 12.77 7.98 -6.41
C PRO A 157 13.90 7.19 -7.08
N GLU A 158 15.12 7.33 -6.58
CA GLU A 158 16.16 6.36 -6.89
C GLU A 158 15.64 5.00 -6.42
N ALA A 159 15.52 4.06 -7.36
CA ALA A 159 15.12 2.71 -6.99
C ALA A 159 16.16 2.17 -6.00
N PRO A 160 15.76 1.62 -4.84
CA PRO A 160 16.71 0.95 -3.98
C PRO A 160 17.41 -0.14 -4.80
N GLY A 161 18.74 -0.17 -4.75
CA GLY A 161 19.55 -1.07 -5.59
C GLY A 161 19.24 -2.55 -5.35
N GLU A 162 18.69 -2.89 -4.17
CA GLU A 162 18.25 -4.23 -3.82
C GLU A 162 16.88 -4.20 -3.13
N PRO A 163 15.96 -5.12 -3.48
CA PRO A 163 14.63 -5.20 -2.87
C PRO A 163 14.65 -5.75 -1.44
N VAL A 164 15.79 -6.26 -0.98
CA VAL A 164 15.99 -6.89 0.32
C VAL A 164 17.25 -6.31 0.96
N ARG A 165 17.17 -5.99 2.25
CA ARG A 165 18.33 -5.63 3.05
C ARG A 165 18.50 -6.65 4.18
N LEU A 166 19.60 -7.38 4.16
CA LEU A 166 19.96 -8.28 5.27
C LEU A 166 20.45 -7.45 6.46
N LEU A 167 19.71 -7.48 7.57
CA LEU A 167 20.09 -6.78 8.80
C LEU A 167 20.93 -7.65 9.73
N ALA A 168 20.60 -8.92 9.84
CA ALA A 168 21.30 -9.91 10.65
C ALA A 168 21.04 -11.31 10.09
N GLU A 169 22.04 -12.19 10.22
CA GLU A 169 21.94 -13.61 9.88
C GLU A 169 22.23 -14.44 11.12
N GLY A 170 21.32 -15.36 11.44
CA GLY A 170 21.45 -16.31 12.55
C GLY A 170 21.91 -17.68 12.09
N ALA A 171 22.09 -18.60 13.04
CA ALA A 171 22.34 -19.99 12.70
C ALA A 171 21.15 -20.60 11.93
N ALA A 172 21.45 -21.35 10.88
CA ALA A 172 20.44 -22.10 10.15
C ALA A 172 19.71 -23.09 11.08
N ARG A 173 18.40 -23.22 10.89
CA ARG A 173 17.57 -24.17 11.63
C ARG A 173 16.65 -24.93 10.69
N THR A 174 16.23 -26.12 11.10
CA THR A 174 15.18 -26.86 10.39
C THR A 174 13.86 -26.11 10.52
N VAL A 175 13.17 -25.93 9.40
CA VAL A 175 11.83 -25.33 9.34
C VAL A 175 10.80 -26.46 9.21
N SER A 176 9.64 -26.28 9.84
CA SER A 176 8.51 -27.22 9.73
C SER A 176 8.05 -27.38 8.29
N THR A 177 7.53 -28.57 7.95
CA THR A 177 6.87 -28.82 6.64
C THR A 177 5.63 -27.96 6.45
N ARG A 178 5.03 -27.49 7.55
CA ARG A 178 4.00 -26.45 7.59
C ARG A 178 4.53 -25.33 8.49
N PRO A 179 5.13 -24.25 7.93
CA PRO A 179 5.70 -23.20 8.76
C PRO A 179 4.61 -22.48 9.56
N LEU A 180 5.01 -21.89 10.69
CA LEU A 180 4.20 -20.89 11.38
C LEU A 180 4.58 -19.48 10.91
N VAL A 181 3.64 -18.77 10.31
CA VAL A 181 3.76 -17.36 9.94
C VAL A 181 2.96 -16.53 10.94
N VAL A 182 3.60 -15.56 11.58
CA VAL A 182 2.93 -14.57 12.43
C VAL A 182 2.81 -13.27 11.64
N ASP A 183 1.58 -12.88 11.35
CA ASP A 183 1.23 -11.66 10.61
C ASP A 183 0.84 -10.56 11.61
N LEU A 184 1.75 -9.61 11.83
CA LEU A 184 1.55 -8.41 12.65
C LEU A 184 1.17 -7.19 11.81
N THR A 185 0.85 -7.40 10.53
CA THR A 185 0.59 -6.31 9.59
C THR A 185 -0.88 -5.92 9.54
N SER A 186 -1.16 -4.82 8.85
CA SER A 186 -2.51 -4.29 8.66
C SER A 186 -2.71 -3.83 7.22
N LEU A 187 -3.96 -3.56 6.87
CA LEU A 187 -4.39 -3.00 5.59
C LEU A 187 -4.25 -3.98 4.41
N TRP A 188 -3.20 -3.86 3.59
CA TRP A 188 -3.14 -4.51 2.27
C TRP A 188 -1.88 -5.36 2.06
N ALA A 189 -0.71 -4.72 1.93
CA ALA A 189 0.46 -5.40 1.40
C ALA A 189 0.95 -6.55 2.29
N GLY A 190 1.04 -6.31 3.59
CA GLY A 190 1.38 -7.35 4.56
C GLY A 190 0.32 -8.45 4.65
N PRO A 191 -0.99 -8.12 4.81
CA PRO A 191 -2.01 -9.15 4.85
C PRO A 191 -2.11 -9.99 3.57
N LEU A 192 -1.92 -9.40 2.38
CA LEU A 192 -1.83 -10.10 1.11
C LEU A 192 -0.65 -11.08 1.09
N ALA A 193 0.56 -10.61 1.45
CA ALA A 193 1.74 -11.47 1.51
C ALA A 193 1.52 -12.67 2.45
N ALA A 194 0.94 -12.43 3.63
CA ALA A 194 0.60 -13.48 4.58
C ALA A 194 -0.48 -14.43 4.04
N SER A 195 -1.50 -13.94 3.33
CA SER A 195 -2.54 -14.77 2.70
C SER A 195 -1.94 -15.72 1.67
N LEU A 196 -1.09 -15.21 0.78
CA LEU A 196 -0.41 -15.99 -0.25
C LEU A 196 0.48 -17.09 0.35
N LEU A 197 1.14 -16.82 1.49
CA LEU A 197 1.87 -17.86 2.22
C LEU A 197 0.95 -18.92 2.82
N GLY A 198 -0.22 -18.51 3.33
CA GLY A 198 -1.26 -19.43 3.80
C GLY A 198 -1.77 -20.35 2.68
N GLU A 199 -2.06 -19.79 1.51
CA GLU A 199 -2.43 -20.55 0.31
C GLU A 199 -1.32 -21.50 -0.16
N ALA A 200 -0.05 -21.11 0.02
CA ALA A 200 1.10 -21.98 -0.25
C ALA A 200 1.27 -23.12 0.78
N GLY A 201 0.46 -23.13 1.85
CA GLY A 201 0.40 -24.19 2.85
C GLY A 201 0.84 -23.79 4.26
N ALA A 202 1.26 -22.54 4.48
CA ALA A 202 1.65 -22.07 5.81
C ALA A 202 0.47 -22.08 6.79
N ARG A 203 0.78 -22.21 8.09
CA ARG A 203 -0.15 -21.84 9.15
C ARG A 203 0.06 -20.37 9.46
N VAL A 204 -0.94 -19.54 9.22
CA VAL A 204 -0.85 -18.10 9.41
C VAL A 204 -1.69 -17.68 10.62
N VAL A 205 -1.06 -17.01 11.57
CA VAL A 205 -1.73 -16.38 12.72
C VAL A 205 -1.61 -14.87 12.57
N LYS A 206 -2.73 -14.20 12.28
CA LYS A 206 -2.83 -12.75 12.34
C LYS A 206 -2.95 -12.34 13.80
N VAL A 207 -2.05 -11.47 14.25
CA VAL A 207 -2.15 -10.85 15.57
C VAL A 207 -2.48 -9.39 15.39
N GLU A 208 -3.47 -8.91 16.12
CA GLU A 208 -3.87 -7.50 16.09
C GLU A 208 -4.17 -6.97 17.49
N SER A 209 -4.10 -5.66 17.64
CA SER A 209 -4.46 -5.00 18.90
C SER A 209 -5.97 -5.12 19.12
N ALA A 210 -6.36 -5.51 20.34
CA ALA A 210 -7.76 -5.56 20.75
C ALA A 210 -8.43 -4.17 20.77
N THR A 211 -7.64 -3.11 21.03
CA THR A 211 -8.13 -1.73 21.10
C THR A 211 -8.00 -0.98 19.77
N ARG A 212 -7.04 -1.39 18.93
CA ARG A 212 -6.80 -0.81 17.60
C ARG A 212 -6.61 -1.92 16.57
N PRO A 213 -7.69 -2.63 16.20
CA PRO A 213 -7.59 -3.75 15.26
C PRO A 213 -7.27 -3.24 13.85
N ASP A 214 -7.01 -4.18 12.94
CA ASP A 214 -6.66 -3.89 11.55
C ASP A 214 -7.66 -2.89 10.94
N GLY A 215 -7.13 -1.79 10.38
CA GLY A 215 -7.95 -0.75 9.75
C GLY A 215 -8.84 -1.25 8.62
N ALA A 216 -8.47 -2.34 7.94
CA ALA A 216 -9.29 -2.96 6.91
C ALA A 216 -10.65 -3.46 7.45
N ARG A 217 -10.76 -3.78 8.75
CA ARG A 217 -12.03 -4.16 9.40
C ARG A 217 -13.08 -3.05 9.42
N ARG A 218 -12.66 -1.79 9.25
CA ARG A 218 -13.58 -0.63 9.13
C ARG A 218 -14.02 -0.38 7.68
N GLY A 219 -13.42 -1.08 6.73
CA GLY A 219 -13.81 -1.06 5.32
C GLY A 219 -14.86 -2.12 4.99
N PRO A 220 -15.03 -2.43 3.68
CA PRO A 220 -15.90 -3.53 3.26
C PRO A 220 -15.46 -4.86 3.87
N GLU A 221 -16.38 -5.58 4.50
CA GLU A 221 -16.12 -6.87 5.14
C GLU A 221 -15.48 -7.88 4.18
N GLY A 222 -16.02 -7.98 2.95
CA GLY A 222 -15.49 -8.88 1.93
C GLY A 222 -14.03 -8.58 1.54
N PHE A 223 -13.57 -7.34 1.69
CA PHE A 223 -12.17 -7.00 1.45
C PHE A 223 -11.26 -7.48 2.60
N PHE A 224 -11.72 -7.38 3.85
CA PHE A 224 -10.99 -7.96 4.98
C PHE A 224 -10.92 -9.49 4.88
N ASP A 225 -12.03 -10.12 4.53
CA ASP A 225 -12.14 -11.58 4.41
C ASP A 225 -11.30 -12.13 3.26
N LEU A 226 -11.21 -11.40 2.14
CA LEU A 226 -10.32 -11.75 1.04
C LEU A 226 -8.87 -11.92 1.52
N LEU A 227 -8.39 -11.00 2.36
CA LEU A 227 -6.99 -10.99 2.80
C LEU A 227 -6.72 -11.81 4.05
N ASN A 228 -7.74 -12.08 4.87
CA ASN A 228 -7.55 -12.65 6.20
C ASN A 228 -8.45 -13.86 6.51
N GLY A 229 -9.40 -14.21 5.65
CA GLY A 229 -10.36 -15.29 5.89
C GLY A 229 -9.72 -16.67 6.02
N GLY A 230 -8.53 -16.88 5.44
CA GLY A 230 -7.74 -18.10 5.60
C GLY A 230 -6.85 -18.16 6.84
N LYS A 231 -6.82 -17.11 7.67
CA LYS A 231 -5.89 -16.97 8.81
C LYS A 231 -6.58 -17.29 10.14
N GLU A 232 -5.81 -17.82 11.08
CA GLU A 232 -6.20 -17.77 12.49
C GLU A 232 -6.03 -16.33 13.00
N CYS A 233 -7.01 -15.79 13.72
CA CYS A 233 -6.94 -14.43 14.27
C CYS A 233 -6.79 -14.46 15.79
N LEU A 234 -5.82 -13.70 16.30
CA LEU A 234 -5.54 -13.51 17.72
C LEU A 234 -5.54 -12.02 18.05
N ALA A 235 -6.55 -11.55 18.77
CA ALA A 235 -6.58 -10.20 19.30
C ALA A 235 -5.92 -10.16 20.68
N LEU A 236 -4.98 -9.24 20.87
CA LEU A 236 -4.23 -9.06 22.12
C LEU A 236 -4.31 -7.61 22.62
N ASP A 237 -4.38 -7.43 23.93
CA ASP A 237 -4.12 -6.14 24.57
C ASP A 237 -2.62 -5.97 24.82
N PHE A 238 -1.97 -5.08 24.07
CA PHE A 238 -0.53 -4.86 24.19
C PHE A 238 -0.12 -4.10 25.46
N ASP A 239 -1.07 -3.56 26.22
CA ASP A 239 -0.82 -2.98 27.54
C ASP A 239 -0.88 -4.03 28.65
N ALA A 240 -1.43 -5.22 28.37
CA ALA A 240 -1.52 -6.33 29.31
C ALA A 240 -0.27 -7.21 29.27
N SER A 241 0.47 -7.29 30.39
CA SER A 241 1.69 -8.11 30.48
C SER A 241 1.47 -9.59 30.17
N GLY A 242 0.27 -10.12 30.44
CA GLY A 242 -0.12 -11.50 30.11
C GLY A 242 -0.16 -11.73 28.61
N ASP A 243 -0.81 -10.84 27.87
CA ASP A 243 -0.94 -10.90 26.41
C ASP A 243 0.41 -10.68 25.71
N ILE A 244 1.26 -9.82 26.26
CA ILE A 244 2.65 -9.70 25.81
C ILE A 244 3.43 -11.02 26.02
N GLY A 245 3.15 -11.75 27.10
CA GLY A 245 3.68 -13.11 27.29
C GLY A 245 3.24 -14.06 26.19
N VAL A 246 1.94 -14.07 25.87
CA VAL A 246 1.38 -14.88 24.77
C VAL A 246 2.04 -14.54 23.43
N LEU A 247 2.21 -13.25 23.13
CA LEU A 247 2.87 -12.82 21.89
C LEU A 247 4.32 -13.30 21.82
N ARG A 248 5.09 -13.18 22.92
CA ARG A 248 6.49 -13.64 22.97
C ARG A 248 6.60 -15.14 22.74
N ASP A 249 5.72 -15.92 23.35
CA ASP A 249 5.70 -17.38 23.17
C ASP A 249 5.35 -17.76 21.73
N LEU A 250 4.41 -17.03 21.10
CA LEU A 250 4.05 -17.23 19.70
C LEU A 250 5.23 -16.90 18.76
N LEU A 251 5.86 -15.73 18.96
CA LEU A 251 7.01 -15.30 18.16
C LEU A 251 8.21 -16.23 18.33
N GLY A 252 8.45 -16.77 19.53
CA GLY A 252 9.50 -17.75 19.79
C GLY A 252 9.32 -19.07 19.02
N ARG A 253 8.13 -19.33 18.50
CA ARG A 253 7.79 -20.53 17.70
C ARG A 253 7.64 -20.23 16.21
N ALA A 254 7.65 -18.96 15.81
CA ALA A 254 7.40 -18.55 14.44
C ALA A 254 8.56 -18.95 13.51
N ASP A 255 8.21 -19.39 12.32
CA ASP A 255 9.12 -19.61 11.20
C ASP A 255 9.31 -18.35 10.35
N LEU A 256 8.28 -17.51 10.30
CA LEU A 256 8.32 -16.20 9.68
C LEU A 256 7.48 -15.21 10.49
N VAL A 257 7.97 -13.99 10.62
CA VAL A 257 7.21 -12.87 11.16
C VAL A 257 7.13 -11.80 10.08
N ILE A 258 5.92 -11.31 9.83
CA ILE A 258 5.68 -10.21 8.90
C ILE A 258 5.21 -9.03 9.74
N GLU A 259 5.97 -7.94 9.70
CA GLU A 259 5.77 -6.74 10.50
C GLU A 259 5.66 -5.52 9.57
N GLY A 260 4.78 -4.58 9.92
CA GLY A 260 4.56 -3.35 9.14
C GLY A 260 4.23 -2.14 10.01
N SER A 261 4.57 -2.18 11.30
CA SER A 261 4.38 -1.06 12.21
C SER A 261 5.28 0.13 11.82
N ARG A 262 4.88 1.33 12.26
CA ARG A 262 5.62 2.58 12.10
C ARG A 262 6.02 3.11 13.47
#